data_AF-X1BKG8-F1
#
_entry.id   AF-X1BKG8-F1
#
_cell.length_a   1.000
_cell.length_b   1.000
_cell.length_c   1.000
_cell.angle_alpha   90.00
_cell.angle_beta   90.00
_cell.angle_gamma   90.00
#
_symmetry.space_group_name_H-M   'P 1'
#
loop_
_entity.id
_entity.type
_entity.pdbx_description
1 polymer ?
#
loop_
_entity_poly.entity_id
_entity_poly.type
_entity_poly.pdbx_seq_one_letter_code
_entity_poly.pdbx_strand_id
1 'polypeptide(L)'
;MDQFPKNIEEISRRSAAIPKKLEIDLSIALTDQRYDISGNVFYIFSAPDESSYLDIKVNETREPVISFSVHTGLLTPFDSLYITTPEGQDGTLVLLYGTESPHLLQFIDNRSTTVAGVGGLLDELRGDLVAENWGTEKTVGNAAAVEILAANANRKACLVQAKSANTGIVYLGFDNTVSTTKWIAELQASQAFSVDDYRGA
;
A
#
# COMPACT_ATOMS: atom_id res chain seq x y z
N MET A 1 57.02 -5.55 15.84
CA MET A 1 56.23 -4.32 15.67
C MET A 1 56.63 -3.75 14.32
N ASP A 2 55.78 -3.79 13.30
CA ASP A 2 54.63 -2.91 13.25
C ASP A 2 53.40 -3.56 12.61
N GLN A 3 52.44 -3.97 13.46
CA GLN A 3 51.14 -4.51 13.06
C GLN A 3 50.16 -3.38 12.70
N PHE A 4 50.46 -2.15 13.11
CA PHE A 4 49.59 -1.00 12.98
C PHE A 4 49.42 -0.52 11.52
N PRO A 5 50.48 -0.39 10.70
CA PRO A 5 50.33 0.01 9.29
C PRO A 5 49.62 -1.05 8.45
N LYS A 6 49.88 -2.34 8.73
CA LYS A 6 49.20 -3.46 8.05
C LYS A 6 47.71 -3.54 8.42
N ASN A 7 47.34 -3.24 9.66
CA ASN A 7 45.94 -3.16 10.09
C ASN A 7 45.20 -1.96 9.46
N ILE A 8 45.86 -0.81 9.30
CA ILE A 8 45.26 0.36 8.64
C ILE A 8 45.06 0.11 7.14
N GLU A 9 46.00 -0.56 6.48
CA GLU A 9 45.88 -0.94 5.07
C GLU A 9 44.78 -2.01 4.87
N GLU A 10 44.63 -2.97 5.79
CA GLU A 10 43.50 -3.92 5.79
C GLU A 10 42.14 -3.27 6.08
N ILE A 11 42.06 -2.29 7.00
CA ILE A 11 40.82 -1.55 7.30
C ILE A 11 40.41 -0.65 6.12
N SER A 12 41.38 -0.09 5.38
CA SER A 12 41.12 0.70 4.17
C SER A 12 40.69 -0.15 2.96
N ARG A 13 41.04 -1.44 2.94
CA ARG A 13 40.72 -2.39 1.85
C ARG A 13 39.52 -3.32 2.14
N ARG A 14 38.98 -3.34 3.36
CA ARG A 14 37.76 -4.08 3.76
C ARG A 14 36.62 -3.09 4.04
N SER A 15 35.67 -2.75 3.19
CA SER A 15 35.27 -3.19 1.87
C SER A 15 34.39 -2.05 1.32
N ALA A 16 34.84 -1.30 0.32
CA ALA A 16 33.99 -0.29 -0.34
C ALA A 16 32.80 -0.94 -1.09
N ALA A 17 32.85 -2.26 -1.29
CA ALA A 17 31.88 -3.06 -2.03
C ALA A 17 30.79 -3.71 -1.16
N ILE A 18 30.87 -3.65 0.19
CA ILE A 18 29.83 -4.19 1.07
C ILE A 18 29.01 -3.01 1.60
N PRO A 19 27.70 -2.92 1.29
CA PRO A 19 26.83 -1.89 1.84
C PRO A 19 26.84 -1.92 3.37
N LYS A 20 27.01 -0.75 3.98
CA LYS A 20 26.94 -0.56 5.44
C LYS A 20 25.51 -0.19 5.84
N LYS A 21 25.14 -0.56 7.06
CA LYS A 21 23.82 -0.31 7.65
C LYS A 21 23.89 0.88 8.62
N LEU A 22 22.91 1.78 8.52
CA LEU A 22 22.60 2.82 9.49
C LEU A 22 21.15 2.62 9.94
N GLU A 23 20.94 2.48 11.25
CA GLU A 23 19.62 2.37 11.86
C GLU A 23 19.25 3.71 12.48
N ILE A 24 18.05 4.20 12.16
CA ILE A 24 17.53 5.47 12.63
C ILE A 24 16.21 5.19 13.35
N ASP A 25 16.15 5.60 14.61
CA ASP A 25 14.94 5.55 15.41
C ASP A 25 14.06 6.75 15.06
N LEU A 26 12.87 6.49 14.50
CA LEU A 26 11.93 7.51 14.06
C LEU A 26 11.15 8.12 15.23
N SER A 27 11.12 7.46 16.40
CA SER A 27 10.47 8.00 17.60
C SER A 27 11.18 9.25 18.15
N ILE A 28 12.44 9.46 17.73
CA ILE A 28 13.24 10.61 18.09
C ILE A 28 13.16 11.62 16.96
N ALA A 29 12.57 12.78 17.23
CA ALA A 29 12.59 13.90 16.29
C ALA A 29 14.00 14.51 16.20
N LEU A 30 14.57 14.46 15.00
CA LEU A 30 15.88 14.99 14.64
C LEU A 30 15.66 16.08 13.57
N THR A 31 16.49 17.12 13.60
CA THR A 31 16.46 18.19 12.59
C THR A 31 17.87 18.44 12.10
N ASP A 32 18.09 18.23 10.79
CA ASP A 32 19.38 18.37 10.11
C ASP A 32 20.55 17.72 10.88
N GLN A 33 20.30 16.55 11.47
CA GLN A 33 21.33 15.83 12.23
C GLN A 33 22.40 15.34 11.25
N ARG A 34 23.64 15.77 11.47
CA ARG A 34 24.78 15.39 10.62
C ARG A 34 25.25 13.98 10.92
N TYR A 35 25.43 13.20 9.85
CA TYR A 35 26.07 11.90 9.85
C TYR A 35 27.31 11.95 8.95
N ASP A 36 28.48 11.73 9.54
CA ASP A 36 29.77 11.69 8.83
C ASP A 36 29.97 10.33 8.13
N ILE A 37 29.15 10.09 7.11
CA ILE A 37 29.20 8.91 6.24
C ILE A 37 29.52 9.34 4.81
N SER A 38 30.38 8.56 4.14
CA SER A 38 30.78 8.82 2.77
C SER A 38 30.47 7.64 1.85
N GLY A 39 30.20 7.96 0.60
CA GLY A 39 29.85 6.99 -0.43
C GLY A 39 29.36 7.66 -1.70
N ASN A 40 28.78 6.88 -2.59
CA ASN A 40 28.07 7.43 -3.74
C ASN A 40 26.68 6.81 -3.95
N VAL A 41 26.27 5.90 -3.07
CA VAL A 41 24.92 5.34 -3.07
C VAL A 41 24.40 5.24 -1.64
N PHE A 42 23.15 5.62 -1.44
CA PHE A 42 22.36 5.22 -0.28
C PHE A 42 20.95 4.80 -0.68
N TYR A 43 20.33 3.95 0.14
CA TYR A 43 19.03 3.36 -0.12
C TYR A 43 18.32 2.99 1.18
N ILE A 44 17.04 3.33 1.31
CA ILE A 44 16.22 2.92 2.44
C ILE A 44 15.74 1.49 2.19
N PHE A 45 16.31 0.54 2.94
CA PHE A 45 16.04 -0.88 2.77
C PHE A 45 14.78 -1.34 3.51
N SER A 46 14.52 -0.78 4.68
CA SER A 46 13.37 -1.16 5.51
C SER A 46 12.87 0.06 6.30
N ALA A 47 11.56 0.14 6.49
CA ALA A 47 10.87 1.14 7.30
C ALA A 47 9.73 0.45 8.09
N PRO A 48 9.24 1.04 9.20
CA PRO A 48 8.18 0.44 9.99
C PRO A 48 6.83 0.37 9.26
N ASP A 49 6.55 1.36 8.41
CA ASP A 49 5.38 1.38 7.53
C ASP A 49 5.69 2.09 6.19
N GLU A 50 4.75 2.04 5.24
CA GLU A 50 4.89 2.63 3.90
C GLU A 50 4.78 4.17 3.90
N SER A 51 4.23 4.76 4.96
CA SER A 51 4.09 6.21 5.11
C SER A 51 5.31 6.88 5.77
N SER A 52 6.19 6.09 6.36
CA SER A 52 7.39 6.54 7.04
C SER A 52 8.45 7.04 6.06
N TYR A 53 9.08 8.15 6.38
CA TYR A 53 10.08 8.79 5.52
C TYR A 53 11.16 9.53 6.30
N LEU A 54 12.32 9.67 5.65
CA LEU A 54 13.41 10.53 6.09
C LEU A 54 13.57 11.69 5.13
N ASP A 55 13.82 12.86 5.69
CA ASP A 55 14.20 14.05 4.95
C ASP A 55 15.72 14.17 4.97
N ILE A 56 16.35 14.07 3.79
CA ILE A 56 17.80 14.01 3.65
C ILE A 56 18.29 15.17 2.79
N LYS A 57 19.28 15.91 3.31
CA LYS A 57 20.12 16.83 2.54
C LYS A 57 21.53 16.25 2.40
N VAL A 58 22.14 16.46 1.24
CA VAL A 58 23.42 15.84 0.88
C VAL A 58 24.54 16.90 0.98
N ASN A 59 25.65 16.58 1.65
CA ASN A 59 26.87 17.38 1.81
C ASN A 59 26.74 18.72 2.57
N GLU A 60 25.66 19.48 2.38
CA GLU A 60 25.45 20.77 3.05
C GLU A 60 24.01 20.98 3.53
N THR A 61 23.83 21.74 4.61
CA THR A 61 22.49 22.05 5.18
C THR A 61 21.65 23.00 4.32
N ARG A 62 22.27 23.65 3.33
CA ARG A 62 21.62 24.58 2.39
C ARG A 62 21.07 23.90 1.15
N GLU A 63 21.47 22.65 0.91
CA GLU A 63 20.96 21.86 -0.22
C GLU A 63 19.46 21.59 -0.03
N PRO A 64 18.71 21.41 -1.13
CA PRO A 64 17.30 21.11 -1.06
C PRO A 64 17.09 19.80 -0.31
N VAL A 65 16.06 19.78 0.54
CA VAL A 65 15.66 18.56 1.24
C VAL A 65 14.98 17.61 0.26
N ILE A 66 15.34 16.33 0.33
CA ILE A 66 14.71 15.27 -0.45
C ILE A 66 14.16 14.24 0.51
N SER A 67 12.86 13.97 0.40
CA SER A 67 12.18 12.97 1.22
C SER A 67 12.32 11.58 0.59
N PHE A 68 12.81 10.62 1.37
CA PHE A 68 12.99 9.23 0.97
C PHE A 68 12.12 8.33 1.86
N SER A 69 11.29 7.50 1.23
CA SER A 69 10.51 6.45 1.88
C SER A 69 11.17 5.08 1.70
N VAL A 70 10.56 4.03 2.23
CA VAL A 70 11.00 2.65 1.98
C VAL A 70 11.21 2.37 0.49
N HIS A 71 12.29 1.65 0.18
CA HIS A 71 12.70 1.25 -1.18
C HIS A 71 13.07 2.39 -2.13
N THR A 72 13.41 3.57 -1.59
CA THR A 72 13.93 4.69 -2.37
C THR A 72 15.37 5.01 -1.98
N GLY A 73 16.13 5.57 -2.92
CA GLY A 73 17.52 5.91 -2.70
C GLY A 73 18.09 6.85 -3.76
N LEU A 74 19.35 7.23 -3.58
CA LEU A 74 20.05 8.16 -4.44
C LEU A 74 21.46 7.64 -4.74
N LEU A 75 21.85 7.71 -6.01
CA LEU A 75 23.20 7.46 -6.47
C LEU A 75 23.84 8.81 -6.84
N THR A 76 24.57 9.39 -5.88
CA THR A 76 25.36 10.62 -6.04
C THR A 76 26.54 10.56 -5.07
N PRO A 77 27.72 11.07 -5.42
CA PRO A 77 28.82 11.21 -4.46
C PRO A 77 28.40 12.08 -3.26
N PHE A 78 28.68 11.60 -2.05
CA PHE A 78 28.46 12.34 -0.80
C PHE A 78 29.57 12.10 0.23
N ASP A 79 29.84 13.11 1.05
CA ASP A 79 30.78 13.06 2.17
C ASP A 79 30.08 13.11 3.54
N SER A 80 28.84 13.58 3.56
CA SER A 80 28.00 13.72 4.74
C SER A 80 26.52 13.75 4.35
N LEU A 81 25.66 13.21 5.22
CA LEU A 81 24.21 13.32 5.10
C LEU A 81 23.65 14.08 6.30
N TYR A 82 22.71 14.98 6.05
CA TYR A 82 21.94 15.66 7.09
C TYR A 82 20.53 15.07 7.08
N ILE A 83 20.18 14.39 8.16
CA ILE A 83 18.93 13.64 8.26
C ILE A 83 17.98 14.33 9.24
N THR A 84 16.75 14.50 8.81
CA THR A 84 15.63 14.98 9.60
C THR A 84 14.60 13.86 9.72
N THR A 85 14.15 13.58 10.94
CA THR A 85 13.04 12.66 11.24
C THR A 85 11.83 13.50 11.64
N PRO A 86 10.77 13.56 10.82
CA PRO A 86 9.55 14.30 11.14
C PRO A 86 8.88 13.78 12.41
N GLU A 87 8.25 14.68 13.18
CA GLU A 87 7.47 14.31 14.36
C GLU A 87 6.27 13.40 14.01
N GLY A 88 5.94 12.47 14.91
CA GLY A 88 4.75 11.62 14.78
C GLY A 88 4.97 10.27 14.09
N GLN A 89 6.21 9.90 13.80
CA GLN A 89 6.59 8.55 13.35
C GLN A 89 7.15 7.72 14.53
N ASP A 90 7.04 6.39 14.45
CA ASP A 90 7.55 5.46 15.46
C ASP A 90 8.20 4.24 14.78
N GLY A 91 9.13 3.57 15.46
CA GLY A 91 9.88 2.43 14.94
C GLY A 91 11.23 2.79 14.31
N THR A 92 11.89 1.79 13.70
CA THR A 92 13.26 1.93 13.18
C THR A 92 13.30 1.83 11.66
N LEU A 93 13.96 2.80 11.03
CA LEU A 93 14.24 2.81 9.60
C LEU A 93 15.70 2.45 9.33
N VAL A 94 15.92 1.62 8.32
CA VAL A 94 17.23 1.10 7.93
C VAL A 94 17.69 1.72 6.62
N LEU A 95 18.77 2.49 6.69
CA LEU A 95 19.47 3.04 5.53
C LEU A 95 20.71 2.19 5.23
N LEU A 96 20.86 1.76 3.97
CA LEU A 96 22.05 1.14 3.44
C LEU A 96 22.86 2.16 2.65
N TYR A 97 24.19 2.18 2.81
CA TYR A 97 25.07 3.09 2.07
C TYR A 97 26.38 2.42 1.65
N GLY A 98 26.97 2.88 0.55
CA GLY A 98 28.18 2.26 0.01
C GLY A 98 28.80 3.00 -1.16
N THR A 99 29.73 2.33 -1.86
CA THR A 99 30.38 2.83 -3.07
C THR A 99 30.15 1.88 -4.24
N GLU A 100 29.51 2.35 -5.31
CA GLU A 100 29.33 1.66 -6.59
C GLU A 100 30.06 2.39 -7.74
N SER A 101 30.14 1.78 -8.93
CA SER A 101 30.83 2.42 -10.06
C SER A 101 30.05 3.67 -10.56
N PRO A 102 30.64 4.87 -10.53
CA PRO A 102 29.90 6.13 -10.62
C PRO A 102 29.69 6.57 -12.07
N HIS A 103 28.54 6.27 -12.68
CA HIS A 103 28.15 6.89 -13.95
C HIS A 103 26.76 7.53 -13.79
N LEU A 104 26.75 8.86 -13.60
CA LEU A 104 25.58 9.75 -13.56
C LEU A 104 24.77 9.76 -12.24
N LEU A 105 24.17 10.92 -11.93
CA LEU A 105 23.15 11.08 -10.89
C LEU A 105 21.95 10.22 -11.29
N GLN A 106 21.62 9.21 -10.48
CA GLN A 106 20.46 8.34 -10.70
C GLN A 106 19.59 8.30 -9.46
N PHE A 107 18.28 8.48 -9.65
CA PHE A 107 17.28 8.22 -8.63
C PHE A 107 16.90 6.72 -8.68
N ILE A 108 16.94 6.06 -7.53
CA ILE A 108 16.53 4.66 -7.40
C ILE A 108 15.15 4.67 -6.73
N ASP A 109 14.14 4.29 -7.50
CA ASP A 109 12.78 4.06 -7.00
C ASP A 109 12.37 2.64 -7.36
N ASN A 110 12.47 1.74 -6.38
CA ASN A 110 12.04 0.34 -6.52
C ASN A 110 10.64 0.10 -5.97
N ARG A 111 9.88 1.17 -5.71
CA ARG A 111 8.46 1.02 -5.35
C ARG A 111 7.75 0.46 -6.57
N SER A 112 7.19 -0.73 -6.43
CA SER A 112 6.29 -1.26 -7.43
C SER A 112 5.06 -0.37 -7.48
N THR A 113 4.78 0.26 -8.63
CA THR A 113 3.55 1.04 -8.88
C THR A 113 2.27 0.22 -8.71
N THR A 114 2.36 -1.10 -8.48
CA THR A 114 1.25 -2.05 -8.38
C THR A 114 1.01 -2.63 -6.98
N VAL A 115 1.48 -1.98 -5.92
CA VAL A 115 1.08 -2.36 -4.56
C VAL A 115 0.21 -1.25 -3.99
N ALA A 116 -1.08 -1.29 -4.32
CA ALA A 116 -2.06 -0.97 -3.29
C ALA A 116 -1.63 -1.80 -2.07
N GLY A 117 -1.21 -1.13 -0.98
CA GLY A 117 -0.55 -1.74 0.18
C GLY A 117 -1.15 -3.10 0.52
N VAL A 118 -0.34 -4.07 0.96
CA VAL A 118 -0.81 -5.43 1.28
C VAL A 118 -2.05 -5.43 2.20
N GLY A 119 -2.24 -4.37 3.00
CA GLY A 119 -3.48 -4.13 3.75
C GLY A 119 -4.74 -3.98 2.87
N GLY A 120 -4.68 -3.24 1.77
CA GLY A 120 -5.76 -3.12 0.79
C GLY A 120 -6.07 -4.44 0.09
N LEU A 121 -5.05 -5.24 -0.26
CA LEU A 121 -5.25 -6.60 -0.78
C LEU A 121 -5.86 -7.54 0.26
N LEU A 122 -5.46 -7.43 1.53
CA LEU A 122 -6.01 -8.23 2.60
C LEU A 122 -7.48 -7.90 2.86
N ASP A 123 -7.84 -6.62 2.85
CA ASP A 123 -9.23 -6.18 2.99
C ASP A 123 -10.06 -6.55 1.75
N GLU A 124 -9.45 -6.55 0.57
CA GLU A 124 -10.08 -7.06 -0.65
C GLU A 124 -10.32 -8.59 -0.60
N LEU A 125 -9.33 -9.37 -0.16
CA LEU A 125 -9.43 -10.83 -0.03
C LEU A 125 -10.37 -11.27 1.09
N ARG A 126 -10.47 -10.49 2.17
CA ARG A 126 -11.41 -10.75 3.28
C ARG A 126 -12.86 -10.57 2.86
N GLY A 127 -13.11 -9.76 1.83
CA GLY A 127 -14.45 -9.39 1.43
C GLY A 127 -15.18 -8.58 2.51
N ASP A 128 -16.48 -8.39 2.34
CA ASP A 128 -17.28 -7.63 3.30
C ASP A 128 -17.45 -8.42 4.61
N LEU A 129 -16.97 -7.86 5.72
CA LEU A 129 -17.06 -8.48 7.05
C LEU A 129 -18.44 -8.28 7.72
N VAL A 130 -19.27 -7.39 7.17
CA VAL A 130 -20.60 -7.06 7.70
C VAL A 130 -21.63 -7.28 6.60
N ALA A 131 -22.50 -8.27 6.77
CA ALA A 131 -23.55 -8.56 5.80
C ALA A 131 -24.60 -7.43 5.81
N GLU A 132 -24.65 -6.62 4.75
CA GLU A 132 -25.47 -5.41 4.67
C GLU A 132 -26.98 -5.71 4.79
N ASN A 133 -27.44 -6.91 4.42
CA ASN A 133 -28.89 -7.21 4.28
C ASN A 133 -29.28 -8.68 4.55
N TRP A 134 -28.46 -9.46 5.24
CA TRP A 134 -28.78 -10.87 5.49
C TRP A 134 -29.91 -11.02 6.52
N GLY A 135 -30.99 -11.72 6.15
CA GLY A 135 -32.10 -12.04 7.06
C GLY A 135 -33.29 -11.06 7.06
N THR A 136 -33.28 -10.03 6.22
CA THR A 136 -34.47 -9.17 6.04
C THR A 136 -35.35 -9.73 4.93
N GLU A 137 -36.54 -10.21 5.29
CA GLU A 137 -37.53 -10.66 4.31
C GLU A 137 -38.29 -9.47 3.71
N LYS A 138 -38.45 -9.48 2.39
CA LYS A 138 -39.23 -8.48 1.65
C LYS A 138 -40.43 -9.16 0.99
N THR A 139 -41.63 -8.62 1.22
CA THR A 139 -42.84 -9.05 0.52
C THR A 139 -42.95 -8.27 -0.79
N VAL A 140 -42.94 -8.97 -1.92
CA VAL A 140 -43.19 -8.38 -3.23
C VAL A 140 -44.69 -8.49 -3.53
N GLY A 141 -45.38 -7.34 -3.50
CA GLY A 141 -46.80 -7.26 -3.82
C GLY A 141 -47.06 -7.18 -5.34
N ASN A 142 -48.25 -7.58 -5.78
CA ASN A 142 -48.58 -7.75 -7.20
C ASN A 142 -48.74 -6.45 -8.03
N ALA A 143 -48.64 -5.26 -7.41
CA ALA A 143 -49.08 -4.00 -8.04
C ALA A 143 -47.99 -2.91 -8.15
N ALA A 144 -46.80 -3.10 -7.59
CA ALA A 144 -45.73 -2.10 -7.66
C ALA A 144 -44.35 -2.75 -7.55
N ALA A 145 -43.36 -2.13 -8.20
CA ALA A 145 -41.96 -2.48 -7.99
C ALA A 145 -41.59 -2.24 -6.51
N VAL A 146 -41.00 -3.25 -5.88
CA VAL A 146 -40.52 -3.17 -4.49
C VAL A 146 -39.00 -3.15 -4.51
N GLU A 147 -38.41 -2.16 -3.85
CA GLU A 147 -36.97 -2.15 -3.63
C GLU A 147 -36.59 -3.28 -2.66
N ILE A 148 -35.88 -4.28 -3.20
CA ILE A 148 -35.36 -5.42 -2.43
C ILE A 148 -33.93 -5.20 -1.97
N LEU A 149 -33.18 -4.31 -2.64
CA LEU A 149 -31.80 -3.98 -2.36
C LEU A 149 -31.53 -2.54 -2.79
N ALA A 150 -31.12 -1.68 -1.87
CA ALA A 150 -30.81 -0.28 -2.16
C ALA A 150 -29.53 -0.15 -3.01
N ALA A 151 -29.43 0.90 -3.83
CA ALA A 151 -28.22 1.18 -4.62
C ALA A 151 -27.01 1.40 -3.71
N ASN A 152 -25.89 0.72 -4.00
CA ASN A 152 -24.63 0.87 -3.28
C ASN A 152 -23.49 0.74 -4.29
N ALA A 153 -22.73 1.83 -4.47
CA ALA A 153 -21.62 1.90 -5.42
C ALA A 153 -20.43 1.00 -5.04
N ASN A 154 -20.34 0.57 -3.78
CA ASN A 154 -19.28 -0.30 -3.28
C ASN A 154 -19.67 -1.78 -3.29
N ARG A 155 -20.92 -2.12 -3.67
CA ARG A 155 -21.39 -3.51 -3.64
C ARG A 155 -20.75 -4.31 -4.76
N LYS A 156 -19.94 -5.30 -4.37
CA LYS A 156 -19.22 -6.18 -5.31
C LYS A 156 -20.12 -7.27 -5.89
N ALA A 157 -20.98 -7.85 -5.06
CA ALA A 157 -21.90 -8.92 -5.45
C ALA A 157 -23.20 -8.87 -4.63
N CYS A 158 -24.24 -9.56 -5.11
CA CYS A 158 -25.45 -9.82 -4.32
C CYS A 158 -26.08 -11.18 -4.63
N LEU A 159 -26.81 -11.71 -3.66
CA LEU A 159 -27.66 -12.90 -3.79
C LEU A 159 -29.09 -12.54 -3.41
N VAL A 160 -30.03 -12.79 -4.32
CA VAL A 160 -31.47 -12.67 -4.08
C VAL A 160 -32.09 -14.04 -4.21
N GLN A 161 -32.81 -14.49 -3.18
CA GLN A 161 -33.45 -15.80 -3.17
C GLN A 161 -34.96 -15.68 -2.97
N ALA A 162 -35.73 -16.33 -3.83
CA ALA A 162 -37.14 -16.56 -3.61
C ALA A 162 -37.32 -17.70 -2.61
N LYS A 163 -38.14 -17.47 -1.57
CA LYS A 163 -38.46 -18.47 -0.56
C LYS A 163 -39.01 -19.75 -1.19
N SER A 164 -38.77 -20.89 -0.54
CA SER A 164 -39.34 -22.17 -0.95
C SER A 164 -40.86 -22.20 -0.91
N ALA A 165 -41.47 -21.44 0.00
CA ALA A 165 -42.92 -21.28 0.12
C ALA A 165 -43.50 -20.17 -0.79
N ASN A 166 -42.70 -19.56 -1.66
CA ASN A 166 -43.18 -18.54 -2.59
C ASN A 166 -44.18 -19.16 -3.58
N THR A 167 -45.29 -18.47 -3.84
CA THR A 167 -46.36 -18.96 -4.73
C THR A 167 -46.47 -18.17 -6.04
N GLY A 168 -45.78 -17.04 -6.15
CA GLY A 168 -45.78 -16.18 -7.33
C GLY A 168 -44.45 -16.17 -8.08
N ILE A 169 -44.47 -15.61 -9.27
CA ILE A 169 -43.25 -15.33 -10.04
C ILE A 169 -42.67 -14.00 -9.58
N VAL A 170 -41.37 -13.96 -9.26
CA VAL A 170 -40.68 -12.72 -8.90
C VAL A 170 -39.83 -12.24 -10.08
N TYR A 171 -40.14 -11.05 -10.58
CA TYR A 171 -39.36 -10.38 -11.61
C TYR A 171 -38.34 -9.44 -10.98
N LEU A 172 -37.07 -9.59 -11.34
CA LEU A 172 -35.99 -8.72 -10.90
C LEU A 172 -35.63 -7.70 -11.99
N GLY A 173 -35.26 -6.49 -11.58
CA GLY A 173 -34.76 -5.43 -12.45
C GLY A 173 -33.82 -4.49 -11.71
N PHE A 174 -33.10 -3.65 -12.46
CA PHE A 174 -32.13 -2.70 -11.90
C PHE A 174 -32.79 -1.44 -11.32
N ASP A 175 -34.04 -1.17 -11.69
CA ASP A 175 -34.78 0.02 -11.29
C ASP A 175 -36.29 -0.29 -11.13
N ASN A 176 -37.08 0.74 -10.81
CA ASN A 176 -38.52 0.64 -10.65
C ASN A 176 -39.30 0.44 -11.97
N THR A 177 -38.61 0.33 -13.12
CA THR A 177 -39.23 0.03 -14.42
C THR A 177 -39.40 -1.47 -14.67
N VAL A 178 -39.01 -2.32 -13.70
CA VAL A 178 -39.26 -3.76 -13.72
C VAL A 178 -40.75 -4.06 -13.89
N SER A 179 -41.06 -4.97 -14.82
CA SER A 179 -42.43 -5.40 -15.10
C SER A 179 -42.44 -6.83 -15.64
N THR A 180 -43.65 -7.37 -15.83
CA THR A 180 -43.87 -8.68 -16.49
C THR A 180 -43.47 -8.72 -17.97
N THR A 181 -43.04 -7.59 -18.54
CA THR A 181 -42.54 -7.48 -19.93
C THR A 181 -41.08 -7.01 -20.01
N LYS A 182 -40.50 -6.58 -18.88
CA LYS A 182 -39.13 -6.04 -18.80
C LYS A 182 -38.48 -6.45 -17.47
N TRP A 183 -37.59 -7.43 -17.52
CA TRP A 183 -36.87 -7.95 -16.35
C TRP A 183 -35.47 -8.44 -16.75
N ILE A 184 -34.60 -8.61 -15.75
CA ILE A 184 -33.24 -9.16 -15.92
C ILE A 184 -33.17 -10.63 -15.52
N ALA A 185 -33.97 -11.02 -14.54
CA ALA A 185 -34.05 -12.38 -14.03
C ALA A 185 -35.47 -12.64 -13.52
N GLU A 186 -35.91 -13.88 -13.67
CA GLU A 186 -37.18 -14.39 -13.17
C GLU A 186 -36.90 -15.48 -12.15
N LEU A 187 -37.49 -15.36 -10.96
CA LEU A 187 -37.32 -16.31 -9.87
C LEU A 187 -38.65 -17.00 -9.54
N GLN A 188 -38.64 -18.32 -9.70
CA GLN A 188 -39.64 -19.24 -9.16
C GLN A 188 -39.31 -19.63 -7.71
N ALA A 189 -40.21 -20.34 -7.04
CA ALA A 189 -39.99 -20.83 -5.68
C ALA A 189 -38.66 -21.60 -5.56
N SER A 190 -37.90 -21.30 -4.50
CA SER A 190 -36.56 -21.87 -4.21
C SER A 190 -35.45 -21.47 -5.18
N GLN A 191 -35.69 -20.62 -6.17
CA GLN A 191 -34.65 -20.15 -7.07
C GLN A 191 -33.88 -18.97 -6.47
N ALA A 192 -32.61 -18.86 -6.85
CA ALA A 192 -31.75 -17.78 -6.48
C ALA A 192 -31.14 -17.13 -7.72
N PHE A 193 -30.96 -15.82 -7.64
CA PHE A 193 -30.23 -15.02 -8.60
C PHE A 193 -29.03 -14.40 -7.91
N SER A 194 -27.87 -14.52 -8.53
CA SER A 194 -26.64 -13.89 -8.07
C SER A 194 -26.03 -13.08 -9.20
N VAL A 195 -25.49 -11.92 -8.87
CA VAL A 195 -24.65 -11.13 -9.76
C VAL A 195 -23.38 -10.74 -9.03
N ASP A 196 -22.29 -10.72 -9.79
CA ASP A 196 -20.98 -10.26 -9.38
C ASP A 196 -20.52 -9.24 -10.43
N ASP A 197 -20.27 -7.99 -10.01
CA ASP A 197 -19.71 -6.93 -10.86
C ASP A 197 -18.31 -6.56 -10.37
N TYR A 198 -17.61 -7.50 -9.71
CA TYR A 198 -16.21 -7.31 -9.37
C TYR A 198 -15.35 -7.24 -10.63
N ARG A 199 -14.81 -6.05 -10.90
CA ARG A 199 -13.98 -5.77 -12.10
C ARG A 199 -12.48 -5.90 -11.86
N GLY A 200 -12.07 -6.28 -10.65
CA GLY A 200 -10.70 -6.07 -10.18
C GLY A 200 -10.38 -4.58 -10.01
N ALA A 201 -9.39 -4.28 -9.19
CA ALA A 201 -8.70 -3.00 -9.23
C ALA A 201 -7.71 -2.97 -10.42
#